data_AF-A0A0F2HC66-F1
#
_entry.id   AF-A0A0F2HC66-F1
#
_cell.length_a   1.000
_cell.length_b   1.000
_cell.length_c   1.000
_cell.angle_alpha   90.00
_cell.angle_beta   90.00
_cell.angle_gamma   90.00
#
_symmetry.space_group_name_H-M   'P 1'
#
loop_
_entity.id
_entity.type
_entity.pdbx_description
1 polymer ?
#
loop_
_entity_poly.entity_id
_entity_poly.type
_entity_poly.pdbx_seq_one_letter_code
_entity_poly.pdbx_strand_id
1 'polypeptide(L)'
;NRRFGNECLIPLGPLREGVERLQEVDFIITNGGLAPQGEISLSLAPSKAINLKTKQQGDVSELKALVAFAGIGHPPRFFNTLESMHADVKVTKGFADHQDFDQKELEALALQGANVIMTEKDAVKCSDYAQDNWWYLPAS
;
A
#
# COMPACT_ATOMS: atom_id res chain seq x y z
N ASN A 1 12.84 7.94 -6.79
CA ASN A 1 12.60 8.61 -8.09
C ASN A 1 12.19 7.61 -9.14
N ARG A 2 10.89 7.51 -9.48
CA ARG A 2 10.56 7.00 -10.81
C ARG A 2 9.19 7.51 -11.29
N ARG A 3 9.21 8.71 -11.86
CA ARG A 3 8.10 9.32 -12.60
C ARG A 3 7.97 8.65 -13.97
N PHE A 4 8.82 9.00 -14.94
CA PHE A 4 8.80 8.40 -16.28
C PHE A 4 9.76 7.22 -16.47
N GLY A 5 10.53 6.86 -15.44
CA GLY A 5 11.47 5.75 -15.52
C GLY A 5 12.59 5.97 -16.50
N ASN A 6 12.69 5.11 -17.52
CA ASN A 6 13.64 5.25 -18.62
C ASN A 6 12.98 5.81 -19.88
N GLU A 7 11.77 6.37 -19.76
CA GLU A 7 11.04 7.05 -20.84
C GLU A 7 10.69 6.17 -22.05
N CYS A 8 10.88 4.86 -21.94
CA CYS A 8 10.54 3.90 -22.97
C CYS A 8 9.13 3.32 -22.76
N LEU A 9 8.46 3.01 -23.87
CA LEU A 9 7.22 2.25 -23.86
C LEU A 9 7.45 0.80 -23.42
N ILE A 10 6.40 0.16 -22.89
CA ILE A 10 6.37 -1.28 -22.64
C ILE A 10 6.69 -2.04 -23.95
N PRO A 11 7.57 -3.07 -23.93
CA PRO A 11 8.19 -3.70 -22.76
C PRO A 11 9.56 -3.14 -22.35
N LEU A 12 10.12 -2.18 -23.10
CA LEU A 12 11.46 -1.63 -22.83
C LEU A 12 11.49 -0.69 -21.63
N GLY A 13 10.33 -0.13 -21.25
CA GLY A 13 10.17 0.73 -20.09
C GLY A 13 8.76 0.64 -19.48
N PRO A 14 8.48 1.46 -18.46
CA PRO A 14 7.23 1.39 -17.71
C PRO A 14 6.06 2.15 -18.37
N LEU A 15 6.30 2.91 -19.45
CA LEU A 15 5.30 3.80 -20.03
C LEU A 15 4.32 3.04 -20.93
N ARG A 16 3.03 3.38 -20.85
CA ARG A 16 1.98 2.89 -21.77
C ARG A 16 1.82 3.78 -22.99
N GLU A 17 2.06 5.07 -22.82
CA GLU A 17 2.03 6.13 -23.83
C GLU A 17 3.28 6.98 -23.66
N GLY A 18 3.74 7.64 -24.72
CA GLY A 18 4.93 8.48 -24.64
C GLY A 18 4.70 9.74 -23.81
N VAL A 19 5.79 10.36 -23.37
CA VAL A 19 5.76 11.55 -22.49
C VAL A 19 5.10 12.73 -23.20
N GLU A 20 5.12 12.76 -24.53
CA GLU A 20 4.44 13.74 -25.37
C GLU A 20 2.93 13.83 -25.11
N ARG A 21 2.30 12.75 -24.61
CA ARG A 21 0.88 12.73 -24.24
C ARG A 21 0.52 13.83 -23.24
N LEU A 22 1.48 14.28 -22.42
CA LEU A 22 1.31 15.35 -21.44
C LEU A 22 1.07 16.73 -22.06
N GLN A 23 1.32 16.91 -23.36
CA GLN A 23 1.03 18.17 -24.06
C GLN A 23 -0.44 18.34 -24.41
N GLU A 24 -1.20 17.25 -24.38
CA GLU A 24 -2.60 17.19 -24.81
C GLU A 24 -3.59 17.15 -23.63
N VAL A 25 -3.10 17.18 -22.39
CA VAL A 25 -3.94 17.13 -21.19
C VAL A 25 -4.13 18.52 -20.60
N ASP A 26 -5.29 18.77 -20.00
CA ASP A 26 -5.59 20.03 -19.34
C ASP A 26 -4.82 20.18 -18.00
N PHE A 27 -4.58 19.07 -17.31
CA PHE A 27 -3.92 19.04 -16.00
C PHE A 27 -2.97 17.86 -15.87
N ILE A 28 -1.83 18.09 -15.20
CA ILE A 28 -0.87 17.06 -14.82
C ILE A 28 -0.86 16.95 -13.30
N ILE A 29 -1.12 15.75 -12.78
CA ILE A 29 -1.12 15.46 -11.35
C ILE A 29 0.08 14.58 -11.01
N THR A 30 0.94 15.04 -10.09
CA THR A 30 2.08 14.27 -9.58
C THR A 30 1.67 13.51 -8.32
N ASN A 31 1.56 12.18 -8.38
CA ASN A 31 1.28 11.31 -7.22
C ASN A 31 2.55 11.05 -6.39
N GLY A 32 2.69 11.76 -5.28
CA GLY A 32 3.83 11.71 -4.38
C GLY A 32 5.06 12.48 -4.87
N GLY A 33 5.99 12.75 -3.94
CA GLY A 33 7.20 13.51 -4.22
C GLY A 33 6.94 15.01 -4.44
N LEU A 34 7.98 15.71 -4.91
CA LEU A 34 7.87 17.14 -5.26
C LEU A 34 7.29 17.26 -6.66
N ALA A 35 6.14 17.92 -6.76
CA ALA A 35 5.54 18.26 -8.06
C ALA A 35 6.37 19.35 -8.75
N PRO A 36 6.77 19.15 -10.01
CA PRO A 36 7.38 20.19 -10.83
C PRO A 36 6.46 21.39 -11.04
N GLN A 37 7.05 22.51 -11.45
CA GLN A 37 6.29 23.72 -11.77
C GLN A 37 5.28 23.43 -12.89
N GLY A 38 4.03 23.83 -12.68
CA GLY A 38 2.92 23.59 -13.62
C GLY A 38 2.16 22.27 -13.38
N GLU A 39 2.56 21.49 -12.38
CA GLU A 39 1.86 20.26 -11.99
C GLU A 39 1.18 20.40 -10.63
N ILE A 40 0.07 19.68 -10.45
CA ILE A 40 -0.66 19.62 -9.20
C ILE A 40 -0.08 18.49 -8.36
N SER A 41 0.42 18.81 -7.17
CA SER A 41 0.88 17.79 -6.24
C SER A 41 -0.30 17.05 -5.62
N LEU A 42 -0.25 15.72 -5.64
CA LEU A 42 -1.13 14.84 -4.89
C LEU A 42 -0.30 14.06 -3.88
N SER A 43 -0.54 14.30 -2.60
CA SER A 43 0.00 13.52 -1.50
C SER A 43 -1.11 12.72 -0.84
N LEU A 44 -0.89 11.42 -0.64
CA LEU A 44 -1.72 10.61 0.23
C LEU A 44 -1.23 10.79 1.67
N ALA A 45 -2.15 11.12 2.58
CA ALA A 45 -1.87 11.24 3.99
C ALA A 45 -2.31 9.93 4.68
N PRO A 46 -1.39 9.23 5.36
CA PRO A 46 -1.75 8.01 6.05
C PRO A 46 -2.84 8.30 7.09
N SER A 47 -3.93 7.54 7.03
CA SER A 47 -5.05 7.64 7.98
C SER A 47 -4.90 6.63 9.11
N LYS A 48 -5.90 6.55 10.00
CA LYS A 48 -5.93 5.57 11.07
C LYS A 48 -6.07 4.15 10.52
N ALA A 49 -5.44 3.19 11.20
CA ALA A 49 -5.72 1.78 10.92
C ALA A 49 -7.16 1.46 11.32
N ILE A 50 -7.82 0.62 10.52
CA ILE A 50 -9.20 0.20 10.75
C ILE A 50 -9.20 -1.29 11.01
N ASN A 51 -9.78 -1.71 12.13
CA ASN A 51 -9.97 -3.12 12.44
C ASN A 51 -10.91 -3.73 11.42
N LEU A 52 -10.52 -4.86 10.84
CA LEU A 52 -11.23 -5.44 9.71
C LEU A 52 -12.64 -5.92 10.09
N LYS A 53 -12.82 -6.40 11.33
CA LYS A 53 -14.11 -6.90 11.85
C LYS A 53 -14.93 -5.82 12.54
N THR A 54 -14.35 -5.13 13.52
CA THR A 54 -15.09 -4.20 14.38
C THR A 54 -15.24 -2.81 13.78
N LYS A 55 -14.45 -2.49 12.75
CA LYS A 55 -14.34 -1.15 12.15
C LYS A 55 -13.85 -0.06 13.12
N GLN A 56 -13.34 -0.47 14.28
CA GLN A 56 -12.67 0.44 15.20
C GLN A 56 -11.45 1.07 14.52
N GLN A 57 -11.25 2.36 14.72
CA GLN A 57 -10.08 3.08 14.26
C GLN A 57 -9.04 3.19 15.37
N GLY A 58 -7.76 3.03 15.02
CA GLY A 58 -6.64 3.15 15.94
C GLY A 58 -5.41 3.71 15.24
N ASP A 59 -4.51 4.31 16.02
CA ASP A 59 -3.25 4.80 15.49
C ASP A 59 -2.30 3.62 15.27
N VAL A 60 -1.64 3.57 14.11
CA VAL A 60 -0.78 2.43 13.74
C VAL A 60 0.36 2.23 14.75
N SER A 61 0.88 3.31 15.34
CA SER A 61 1.95 3.29 16.34
C SER A 61 1.54 2.64 17.68
N GLU A 62 0.24 2.55 17.95
CA GLU A 62 -0.31 1.89 19.14
C GLU A 62 -0.40 0.37 18.96
N LEU A 63 -0.48 -0.12 17.71
CA LEU A 63 -0.52 -1.53 17.38
C LEU A 63 0.89 -2.15 17.56
N LYS A 64 1.00 -3.09 18.50
CA LYS A 64 2.29 -3.74 18.82
C LYS A 64 2.52 -4.98 17.98
N ALA A 65 3.80 -5.27 17.74
CA ALA A 65 4.29 -6.44 17.04
C ALA A 65 3.51 -6.73 15.75
N LEU A 66 3.53 -5.78 14.81
CA LEU A 66 2.81 -5.86 13.56
C LEU A 66 3.46 -6.83 12.58
N VAL A 67 2.63 -7.69 12.01
CA VAL A 67 2.90 -8.43 10.79
C VAL A 67 2.23 -7.70 9.64
N ALA A 68 3.03 -7.12 8.75
CA ALA A 68 2.54 -6.35 7.62
C ALA A 68 2.60 -7.18 6.33
N PHE A 69 1.54 -7.18 5.53
CA PHE A 69 1.59 -7.75 4.19
C PHE A 69 0.88 -6.89 3.15
N ALA A 70 1.27 -7.04 1.89
CA ALA A 70 0.63 -6.32 0.79
C ALA A 70 0.68 -7.10 -0.54
N GLY A 71 -0.46 -7.20 -1.22
CA GLY A 71 -0.65 -7.80 -2.55
C GLY A 71 -0.85 -6.74 -3.64
N ILE A 72 0.10 -5.82 -3.77
CA ILE A 72 0.07 -4.70 -4.72
C ILE A 72 1.31 -4.71 -5.62
N GLY A 73 1.27 -4.02 -6.76
CA GLY A 73 2.39 -3.97 -7.70
C GLY A 73 3.74 -3.48 -7.14
N HIS A 74 3.77 -2.77 -6.00
CA HIS A 74 5.02 -2.42 -5.30
C HIS A 74 4.85 -2.44 -3.76
N PRO A 75 4.91 -3.63 -3.12
CA PRO A 75 4.69 -3.79 -1.68
C PRO A 75 5.57 -2.90 -0.78
N PRO A 76 6.86 -2.64 -1.10
CA PRO A 76 7.70 -1.76 -0.27
C PRO A 76 7.12 -0.37 -0.02
N ARG A 77 6.29 0.17 -0.94
CA ARG A 77 5.61 1.46 -0.72
C ARG A 77 4.73 1.45 0.53
N PHE A 78 4.03 0.35 0.77
CA PHE A 78 3.16 0.19 1.93
C PHE A 78 3.97 0.10 3.23
N PHE A 79 5.02 -0.72 3.24
CA PHE A 79 5.87 -0.90 4.43
C PHE A 79 6.60 0.40 4.83
N ASN A 80 7.10 1.15 3.85
CA ASN A 80 7.72 2.47 4.10
C ASN A 80 6.71 3.47 4.67
N THR A 81 5.42 3.33 4.33
CA THR A 81 4.34 4.17 4.90
C THR A 81 4.12 3.81 6.38
N LEU A 82 4.11 2.51 6.73
CA LEU A 82 4.00 2.09 8.13
C LEU A 82 5.21 2.57 8.95
N GLU A 83 6.42 2.50 8.39
CA GLU A 83 7.63 2.98 9.04
C GLU A 83 7.60 4.50 9.29
N SER A 84 7.14 5.29 8.32
CA SER A 84 7.00 6.74 8.48
C SER A 84 5.92 7.13 9.50
N MET A 85 4.97 6.23 9.77
CA MET A 85 3.98 6.36 10.85
C MET A 85 4.47 5.83 12.20
N HIS A 86 5.75 5.44 12.31
CA HIS A 86 6.35 4.87 13.52
C HIS A 86 5.68 3.56 13.99
N ALA A 87 5.24 2.73 13.05
CA ALA A 87 4.65 1.42 13.32
C ALA A 87 5.69 0.42 13.88
N ASP A 88 5.28 -0.41 14.85
CA ASP A 88 6.12 -1.50 15.40
C ASP A 88 6.07 -2.75 14.52
N VAL A 89 6.59 -2.67 13.29
CA VAL A 89 6.58 -3.76 12.30
C VAL A 89 7.69 -4.77 12.61
N LYS A 90 7.33 -6.04 12.77
CA LYS A 90 8.27 -7.16 13.01
C LYS A 90 8.52 -7.98 11.76
N VAL A 91 7.50 -8.15 10.94
CA VAL A 91 7.54 -8.99 9.74
C VAL A 91 6.86 -8.26 8.61
N THR A 92 7.47 -8.28 7.43
CA THR A 92 6.89 -7.77 6.18
C THR A 92 6.86 -8.86 5.13
N LYS A 93 5.73 -9.05 4.45
CA LYS A 93 5.59 -10.00 3.34
C LYS A 93 4.90 -9.34 2.14
N GLY A 94 5.61 -9.26 1.02
CA GLY A 94 5.02 -8.89 -0.26
C GLY A 94 4.39 -10.10 -0.94
N PHE A 95 3.20 -9.93 -1.49
CA PHE A 95 2.51 -10.89 -2.35
C PHE A 95 2.41 -10.35 -3.78
N ALA A 96 2.23 -11.25 -4.75
CA ALA A 96 1.98 -10.85 -6.13
C ALA A 96 0.64 -10.11 -6.24
N ASP A 97 0.59 -9.10 -7.10
CA ASP A 97 -0.66 -8.39 -7.38
C ASP A 97 -1.67 -9.34 -8.04
N HIS A 98 -2.95 -9.16 -7.75
CA HIS A 98 -4.08 -9.89 -8.35
C HIS A 98 -4.14 -11.41 -8.11
N GLN A 99 -3.34 -11.98 -7.21
CA GLN A 99 -3.55 -13.36 -6.75
C GLN A 99 -4.48 -13.42 -5.54
N ASP A 100 -5.20 -14.53 -5.41
CA ASP A 100 -5.89 -14.88 -4.16
C ASP A 100 -4.87 -15.31 -3.12
N PHE A 101 -5.13 -14.97 -1.87
CA PHE A 101 -4.26 -15.38 -0.78
C PHE A 101 -4.56 -16.82 -0.37
N ASP A 102 -3.51 -17.62 -0.14
CA ASP A 102 -3.67 -18.85 0.61
C ASP A 102 -3.92 -18.50 2.09
N GLN A 103 -5.15 -18.77 2.55
CA GLN A 103 -5.55 -18.52 3.93
C GLN A 103 -4.58 -19.15 4.94
N LYS A 104 -4.07 -20.36 4.67
CA LYS A 104 -3.14 -21.04 5.59
C LYS A 104 -1.79 -20.32 5.65
N GLU A 105 -1.33 -19.77 4.52
CA GLU A 105 -0.11 -18.96 4.50
C GLU A 105 -0.30 -17.68 5.32
N LEU A 106 -1.44 -17.00 5.18
CA LEU A 106 -1.74 -15.80 5.96
C LEU A 106 -1.89 -16.09 7.45
N GLU A 107 -2.54 -17.19 7.83
CA GLU A 107 -2.65 -17.62 9.23
C GLU A 107 -1.27 -17.93 9.83
N ALA A 108 -0.42 -18.67 9.12
CA ALA A 108 0.95 -18.96 9.56
C ALA A 108 1.80 -17.69 9.68
N LEU A 109 1.61 -16.75 8.76
CA LEU A 109 2.26 -15.44 8.80
C LEU A 109 1.79 -14.62 10.00
N ALA A 110 0.47 -14.60 10.29
CA ALA A 110 -0.13 -13.87 11.39
C ALA A 110 0.42 -14.29 12.77
N LEU A 111 0.82 -15.55 12.94
CA LEU A 111 1.42 -16.06 14.19
C LEU A 111 2.77 -15.44 14.54
N GLN A 112 3.39 -14.69 13.63
CA GLN A 112 4.70 -14.05 13.84
C GLN A 112 4.61 -12.69 14.55
N GLY A 113 3.41 -12.27 14.97
CA GLY A 113 3.20 -11.04 15.72
C GLY A 113 1.86 -10.99 16.44
N ALA A 114 1.60 -9.87 17.11
CA ALA A 114 0.39 -9.68 17.89
C ALA A 114 -0.76 -9.05 17.09
N ASN A 115 -0.45 -8.31 16.02
CA ASN A 115 -1.43 -7.69 15.13
C ASN A 115 -1.02 -7.90 13.68
N VAL A 116 -2.01 -7.96 12.79
CA VAL A 116 -1.79 -8.03 11.34
C VAL A 116 -2.27 -6.73 10.71
N ILE A 117 -1.50 -6.18 9.76
CA ILE A 117 -1.91 -5.02 8.99
C ILE A 117 -1.69 -5.22 7.49
N MET A 118 -2.67 -4.82 6.70
CA MET A 118 -2.64 -4.94 5.23
C MET A 118 -3.14 -3.67 4.54
N THR A 119 -3.07 -3.64 3.21
CA THR A 119 -3.68 -2.57 2.44
C THR A 119 -5.21 -2.70 2.43
N GLU A 120 -5.94 -1.62 2.26
CA GLU A 120 -7.41 -1.67 2.10
C GLU A 120 -7.86 -2.59 0.98
N LYS A 121 -7.12 -2.64 -0.14
CA LYS A 121 -7.40 -3.55 -1.27
C LYS A 121 -7.32 -5.02 -0.83
N ASP A 122 -6.32 -5.37 -0.04
CA ASP A 122 -6.12 -6.75 0.43
C ASP A 122 -7.15 -7.13 1.52
N ALA A 123 -7.58 -6.15 2.30
CA ALA A 123 -8.61 -6.32 3.33
C ALA A 123 -9.94 -6.82 2.77
N VAL A 124 -10.31 -6.38 1.56
CA VAL A 124 -11.51 -6.86 0.85
C VAL A 124 -11.44 -8.36 0.57
N LYS A 125 -10.25 -8.92 0.33
CA LYS A 125 -10.05 -10.36 0.08
C LYS A 125 -10.01 -11.19 1.36
N CYS A 126 -9.73 -10.56 2.50
CA CYS A 126 -9.52 -11.22 3.78
C CYS A 126 -10.74 -11.17 4.70
N SER A 127 -11.80 -10.44 4.32
CA SER A 127 -12.94 -10.13 5.19
C SER A 127 -13.59 -11.36 5.82
N ASP A 128 -13.67 -12.46 5.08
CA ASP A 128 -14.46 -13.63 5.44
C ASP A 128 -13.79 -14.52 6.50
N TYR A 129 -12.46 -14.41 6.63
CA TYR A 129 -11.64 -15.20 7.54
C TYR A 129 -10.71 -14.35 8.42
N ALA A 130 -10.96 -13.03 8.47
CA ALA A 130 -10.20 -12.10 9.29
C ALA A 130 -10.28 -12.49 10.78
N GLN A 131 -9.16 -12.35 11.48
CA GLN A 131 -9.10 -12.51 12.93
C GLN A 131 -9.34 -11.18 13.64
N ASP A 132 -9.61 -11.21 14.95
CA ASP A 132 -9.97 -10.01 15.73
C ASP A 132 -8.87 -8.95 15.78
N ASN A 133 -7.61 -9.36 15.58
CA ASN A 133 -6.42 -8.51 15.59
C ASN A 133 -5.93 -8.15 14.17
N TRP A 134 -6.79 -8.26 13.15
CA TRP A 134 -6.47 -7.90 11.77
C TRP A 134 -6.97 -6.49 11.45
N TRP A 135 -6.08 -5.70 10.86
CA TRP A 135 -6.27 -4.29 10.56
C TRP A 135 -5.94 -4.03 9.09
N TYR A 136 -6.47 -2.94 8.56
CA TYR A 136 -6.02 -2.40 7.28
C TYR A 136 -5.76 -0.91 7.39
N LEU A 137 -4.86 -0.42 6.54
CA LEU A 137 -4.59 1.00 6.40
C LEU A 137 -5.28 1.52 5.14
N PRO A 138 -6.25 2.45 5.26
CA PRO A 138 -6.85 3.10 4.11
C PRO A 138 -5.82 3.93 3.33
N ALA A 139 -5.93 3.94 2.01
CA ALA A 139 -5.18 4.87 1.17
C ALA A 139 -6.02 6.14 0.96
N SER A 140 -5.71 7.19 1.71
CA SER A 140 -6.44 8.47 1.71
C SER A 140 -5.54 9.68 1.49
#